data_AF-A0A7S1L6U4-F1
#
_entry.id   AF-A0A7S1L6U4-F1
#
_cell.length_a   1.000
_cell.length_b   1.000
_cell.length_c   1.000
_cell.angle_alpha   90.00
_cell.angle_beta   90.00
_cell.angle_gamma   90.00
#
_symmetry.space_group_name_H-M   'P 1'
#
loop_
_entity.id
_entity.type
_entity.pdbx_description
1 polymer ?
#
loop_
_entity_poly.entity_id
_entity_poly.type
_entity_poly.pdbx_seq_one_letter_code
_entity_poly.pdbx_strand_id
1 'polypeptide(L)'
;MDAASTEAVLRKTLSPKVRIPPEMLTYLAAVLSELNREELEDLQQVRLVLEPFLLDFLKDGRTRPGDKKSALKVESLCQDVAQQLAAALDGASPEQRQSPAGPEVGVPPAAAVVARARTAVRDTLASFDPRVPLSNDAVDQIAAALSEMSEAELADSRQLAVLLEPLLLDAFHDCGEWAASEDADRLHSFSCALSGRLRGSP
;
A
#
# COMPACT_ATOMS: atom_id res chain seq x y z
N MET A 1 -6.31 -16.68 4.72
CA MET A 1 -7.75 -16.98 4.68
C MET A 1 -7.98 -17.85 3.46
N ASP A 2 -8.77 -18.91 3.54
CA ASP A 2 -8.99 -19.79 2.38
C ASP A 2 -9.95 -19.15 1.35
N ALA A 3 -9.81 -19.54 0.08
CA ALA A 3 -10.60 -19.00 -1.02
C ALA A 3 -12.12 -19.16 -0.81
N ALA A 4 -12.59 -20.22 -0.14
CA ALA A 4 -14.02 -20.42 0.08
C ALA A 4 -14.57 -19.42 1.12
N SER A 5 -13.82 -19.15 2.18
CA SER A 5 -14.13 -18.10 3.17
C SER A 5 -14.12 -16.71 2.52
N THR A 6 -13.15 -16.42 1.66
CA THR A 6 -13.06 -15.15 0.91
C THR A 6 -14.24 -15.00 -0.06
N GLU A 7 -14.62 -16.06 -0.77
CA GLU A 7 -15.76 -16.05 -1.69
C GLU A 7 -17.07 -15.81 -0.94
N ALA A 8 -17.26 -16.41 0.23
CA ALA A 8 -18.44 -16.18 1.06
C ALA A 8 -18.56 -14.70 1.47
N VAL A 9 -17.45 -14.05 1.83
CA VAL A 9 -17.40 -12.61 2.13
C VAL A 9 -17.74 -11.78 0.89
N LEU A 10 -17.10 -12.05 -0.25
CA LEU A 10 -17.38 -11.33 -1.49
C LEU A 10 -18.84 -11.48 -1.93
N ARG A 11 -19.38 -12.68 -1.86
CA ARG A 11 -20.77 -12.96 -2.23
C ARG A 11 -21.74 -12.23 -1.32
N LYS A 12 -21.51 -12.23 0.00
CA LYS A 12 -22.34 -11.53 0.98
C LYS A 12 -22.30 -10.01 0.80
N THR A 13 -21.12 -9.47 0.51
CA THR A 13 -20.90 -8.02 0.46
C THR A 13 -21.24 -7.40 -0.89
N LEU A 14 -20.86 -8.05 -2.00
CA LEU A 14 -20.97 -7.48 -3.35
C LEU A 14 -22.28 -7.84 -4.06
N SER A 15 -22.78 -9.07 -3.94
CA SER A 15 -23.99 -9.53 -4.67
C SER A 15 -25.25 -8.69 -4.43
N PRO A 16 -25.49 -8.11 -3.24
CA PRO A 16 -26.63 -7.21 -3.02
C PRO A 16 -26.51 -5.87 -3.75
N LYS A 17 -25.29 -5.44 -4.09
CA LYS A 17 -24.98 -4.09 -4.56
C LYS A 17 -24.58 -4.03 -6.02
N VAL A 18 -23.98 -5.12 -6.54
CA VAL A 18 -23.47 -5.26 -7.91
C VAL A 18 -23.78 -6.67 -8.41
N ARG A 19 -24.25 -6.78 -9.65
CA ARG A 19 -24.46 -8.09 -10.29
C ARG A 19 -23.14 -8.60 -10.87
N ILE A 20 -22.42 -9.39 -10.06
CA ILE A 20 -21.19 -10.07 -10.46
C ILE A 20 -21.50 -11.55 -10.69
N PRO A 21 -21.08 -12.14 -11.83
CA PRO A 21 -21.24 -13.58 -12.07
C PRO A 21 -20.54 -14.42 -10.99
N PRO A 22 -21.09 -15.58 -10.59
CA PRO A 22 -20.51 -16.41 -9.54
C PRO A 22 -19.08 -16.88 -9.88
N GLU A 23 -18.83 -17.25 -11.14
CA GLU A 23 -17.50 -17.62 -11.66
C GLU A 23 -16.44 -16.53 -11.38
N MET A 24 -16.84 -15.26 -11.50
CA MET A 24 -15.97 -14.12 -11.27
C MET A 24 -15.73 -13.88 -9.77
N LEU A 25 -16.74 -14.14 -8.92
CA LEU A 25 -16.56 -14.08 -7.47
C LEU A 25 -15.60 -15.17 -6.98
N THR A 26 -15.67 -16.39 -7.54
CA THR A 26 -14.73 -17.47 -7.24
C THR A 26 -13.32 -17.12 -7.70
N TYR A 27 -13.16 -16.54 -8.89
CA TYR A 27 -11.87 -16.04 -9.37
C TYR A 27 -11.30 -14.96 -8.44
N LEU A 28 -12.09 -13.93 -8.12
CA LEU A 28 -11.67 -12.85 -7.20
C LEU A 28 -11.34 -13.38 -5.80
N ALA A 29 -12.06 -14.40 -5.34
CA ALA A 29 -11.80 -15.03 -4.06
C ALA A 29 -10.47 -15.79 -4.05
N ALA A 30 -10.13 -16.46 -5.15
CA ALA A 30 -8.83 -17.10 -5.31
C ALA A 30 -7.70 -16.06 -5.27
N VAL A 31 -7.82 -14.99 -6.08
CA VAL A 31 -6.82 -13.90 -6.11
C VAL A 31 -6.68 -13.21 -4.75
N LEU A 32 -7.79 -12.90 -4.07
CA LEU A 32 -7.75 -12.30 -2.74
C LEU A 32 -7.26 -13.29 -1.66
N SER A 33 -7.40 -14.60 -1.85
CA SER A 33 -6.85 -15.59 -0.91
C SER A 33 -5.34 -15.78 -1.03
N GLU A 34 -4.76 -15.35 -2.15
CA GLU A 34 -3.30 -15.28 -2.33
C GLU A 34 -2.70 -14.09 -1.58
N LEU A 35 -3.50 -13.06 -1.29
CA LEU A 35 -3.09 -11.95 -0.46
C LEU A 35 -2.88 -12.41 0.99
N ASN A 36 -1.78 -11.94 1.56
CA ASN A 36 -1.47 -12.14 2.96
C ASN A 36 -2.39 -11.28 3.85
N ARG A 37 -2.30 -11.47 5.17
CA ARG A 37 -3.15 -10.77 6.12
C ARG A 37 -3.00 -9.25 6.05
N GLU A 38 -1.77 -8.75 5.95
CA GLU A 38 -1.48 -7.31 5.91
C GLU A 38 -2.02 -6.69 4.62
N GLU A 39 -1.94 -7.42 3.49
CA GLU A 39 -2.52 -7.02 2.21
C GLU A 39 -4.06 -7.03 2.21
N LEU A 40 -4.69 -7.96 2.94
CA LEU A 40 -6.14 -7.98 3.10
C LEU A 40 -6.66 -6.88 4.04
N GLU A 41 -5.82 -6.42 4.98
CA GLU A 41 -6.11 -5.29 5.87
C GLU A 41 -5.85 -3.93 5.17
N ASP A 42 -5.02 -3.92 4.11
CA ASP A 42 -4.80 -2.73 3.28
C ASP A 42 -5.93 -2.53 2.26
N LEU A 43 -6.72 -1.49 2.49
CA LEU A 43 -7.78 -1.07 1.57
C LEU A 43 -7.27 -0.81 0.15
N GLN A 44 -6.04 -0.31 -0.03
CA GLN A 44 -5.49 -0.05 -1.37
C GLN A 44 -5.22 -1.36 -2.13
N GLN A 45 -4.71 -2.39 -1.46
CA GLN A 45 -4.49 -3.71 -2.08
C GLN A 45 -5.80 -4.37 -2.46
N VAL A 46 -6.77 -4.35 -1.54
CA VAL A 46 -8.13 -4.84 -1.81
C VAL A 46 -8.77 -4.06 -2.98
N ARG A 47 -8.54 -2.75 -3.06
CA ARG A 47 -8.98 -1.92 -4.18
C ARG A 47 -8.28 -2.27 -5.47
N LEU A 48 -6.96 -2.43 -5.51
CA LEU A 48 -6.22 -2.78 -6.73
C LEU A 48 -6.76 -4.06 -7.37
N VAL A 49 -7.16 -5.02 -6.55
CA VAL A 49 -7.77 -6.27 -7.02
C VAL A 49 -9.23 -6.07 -7.44
N LEU A 50 -10.05 -5.35 -6.67
CA LEU A 50 -11.49 -5.28 -6.90
C LEU A 50 -11.94 -4.17 -7.85
N GLU A 51 -11.30 -3.01 -7.79
CA GLU A 51 -11.63 -1.79 -8.54
C GLU A 51 -11.80 -2.02 -10.05
N PRO A 52 -10.87 -2.66 -10.78
CA PRO A 52 -11.04 -2.88 -12.21
C PRO A 52 -12.28 -3.71 -12.55
N PHE A 53 -12.63 -4.69 -11.71
CA PHE A 53 -13.82 -5.52 -11.91
C PHE A 53 -15.09 -4.78 -11.52
N LEU A 54 -15.09 -4.08 -10.39
CA LEU A 54 -16.24 -3.30 -9.94
C LEU A 54 -16.60 -2.22 -10.95
N LEU A 55 -15.62 -1.56 -11.55
CA LEU A 55 -15.83 -0.58 -12.62
C LEU A 55 -16.45 -1.21 -13.88
N ASP A 56 -16.10 -2.45 -14.19
CA ASP A 56 -16.67 -3.19 -15.32
C ASP A 56 -18.14 -3.60 -15.10
N PHE A 57 -18.51 -3.91 -13.86
CA PHE A 57 -19.89 -4.30 -13.50
C PHE A 57 -20.79 -3.13 -13.10
N LEU A 58 -20.21 -1.96 -12.80
CA LEU A 58 -20.95 -0.72 -12.64
C LEU A 58 -21.24 -0.12 -14.02
N LYS A 59 -22.51 -0.13 -14.42
CA LYS A 59 -23.01 0.31 -15.73
C LYS A 59 -22.53 1.68 -16.23
N ASP A 60 -22.01 2.52 -15.34
CA ASP A 60 -21.54 3.89 -15.63
C ASP A 60 -19.99 4.02 -15.66
N GLY A 61 -19.23 3.00 -15.23
CA GLY A 61 -17.78 3.09 -15.00
C GLY A 61 -16.93 3.19 -16.27
N ARG A 62 -17.25 2.42 -17.33
CA ARG A 62 -16.54 2.48 -18.62
C ARG A 62 -17.03 3.60 -19.54
N THR A 63 -18.28 4.02 -19.39
CA THR A 63 -18.93 5.00 -20.28
C THR A 63 -18.60 6.45 -19.90
N ARG A 64 -18.16 6.67 -18.66
CA ARG A 64 -17.69 7.97 -18.14
C ARG A 64 -16.45 7.80 -17.26
N PRO A 65 -15.27 7.56 -17.84
CA PRO A 65 -14.02 7.62 -17.09
C PRO A 65 -13.93 8.98 -16.37
N GLY A 66 -13.93 8.97 -15.03
CA GLY A 66 -13.96 10.16 -14.18
C GLY A 66 -15.30 10.50 -13.51
N ASP A 67 -16.34 9.67 -13.63
CA ASP A 67 -17.58 9.85 -12.87
C ASP A 67 -17.33 9.67 -11.35
N LYS A 68 -17.32 10.78 -10.63
CA LYS A 68 -17.09 10.82 -9.18
C LYS A 68 -18.06 9.93 -8.39
N LYS A 69 -19.29 9.71 -8.89
CA LYS A 69 -20.26 8.83 -8.23
C LYS A 69 -19.86 7.36 -8.33
N SER A 70 -19.37 6.94 -9.48
CA SER A 70 -18.85 5.59 -9.70
C SER A 70 -17.59 5.35 -8.86
N ALA A 71 -16.66 6.30 -8.83
CA ALA A 71 -15.45 6.21 -7.99
C ALA A 71 -15.79 6.09 -6.48
N LEU A 72 -16.66 6.96 -5.95
CA LEU A 72 -17.12 6.89 -4.55
C LEU A 72 -17.84 5.57 -4.23
N LYS A 73 -18.58 5.02 -5.20
CA LYS A 73 -19.29 3.75 -5.02
C LYS A 73 -18.34 2.57 -5.00
N VAL A 74 -17.32 2.57 -5.87
CA VAL A 74 -16.26 1.54 -5.86
C VAL A 74 -15.48 1.60 -4.55
N GLU A 75 -15.09 2.79 -4.11
CA GLU A 75 -14.38 2.98 -2.85
C GLU A 75 -15.20 2.44 -1.66
N SER A 76 -16.48 2.79 -1.57
CA SER A 76 -17.38 2.25 -0.53
C SER A 76 -17.50 0.72 -0.59
N LEU A 77 -17.59 0.14 -1.78
CA LEU A 77 -17.68 -1.32 -1.95
C LEU A 77 -16.39 -2.03 -1.52
N CYS A 78 -15.24 -1.47 -1.87
CA CYS A 78 -13.95 -2.03 -1.47
C CYS A 78 -13.74 -1.90 0.04
N GLN A 79 -14.18 -0.79 0.64
CA GLN A 79 -14.13 -0.60 2.08
C GLN A 79 -14.99 -1.60 2.83
N ASP A 80 -16.22 -1.85 2.34
CA ASP A 80 -17.09 -2.87 2.94
C ASP A 80 -16.48 -4.27 2.84
N VAL A 81 -15.85 -4.60 1.71
CA VAL A 81 -15.20 -5.90 1.51
C VAL A 81 -13.98 -6.03 2.43
N ALA A 82 -13.09 -5.04 2.46
CA ALA A 82 -11.92 -5.04 3.34
C ALA A 82 -12.32 -5.17 4.82
N GLN A 83 -13.36 -4.45 5.26
CA GLN A 83 -13.87 -4.56 6.63
C GLN A 83 -14.43 -5.95 6.96
N GLN A 84 -15.15 -6.58 6.03
CA GLN A 84 -15.68 -7.93 6.24
C GLN A 84 -14.60 -9.00 6.18
N LEU A 85 -13.56 -8.82 5.34
CA LEU A 85 -12.40 -9.69 5.29
C LEU A 85 -11.57 -9.57 6.58
N ALA A 86 -11.29 -8.37 7.06
CA ALA A 86 -10.63 -8.13 8.33
C ALA A 86 -11.43 -8.74 9.50
N ALA A 87 -12.76 -8.53 9.55
CA ALA A 87 -13.62 -9.13 10.57
C ALA A 87 -13.66 -10.67 10.50
N ALA A 88 -13.49 -11.27 9.31
CA ALA A 88 -13.41 -12.72 9.15
C ALA A 88 -12.01 -13.26 9.51
N LEU A 89 -10.95 -12.48 9.30
CA LEU A 89 -9.58 -12.77 9.72
C LEU A 89 -9.43 -12.70 11.25
N ASP A 90 -10.05 -11.70 11.88
CA ASP A 90 -10.14 -11.59 13.34
C ASP A 90 -11.18 -12.54 13.95
N GLY A 91 -12.08 -13.07 13.11
CA GLY A 91 -13.20 -13.94 13.49
C GLY A 91 -12.99 -15.44 13.27
N ALA A 92 -11.83 -15.88 12.78
CA ALA A 92 -11.39 -17.28 12.82
C ALA A 92 -10.69 -17.52 14.18
N SER A 93 -11.42 -17.64 15.29
CA SER A 93 -12.24 -18.83 15.59
C SER A 93 -13.65 -18.53 16.12
N PRO A 94 -14.62 -19.41 15.84
CA PRO A 94 -15.92 -19.45 16.51
C PRO A 94 -15.69 -19.78 17.98
N GLU A 95 -16.67 -19.55 18.86
CA GLU A 95 -16.80 -20.27 20.14
C GLU A 95 -15.51 -20.88 20.75
N GLN A 96 -14.77 -20.14 21.57
CA GLN A 96 -14.12 -20.61 22.81
C GLN A 96 -13.09 -19.60 23.29
N ARG A 97 -13.56 -18.64 24.08
CA ARG A 97 -12.74 -18.01 25.11
C ARG A 97 -12.36 -19.07 26.15
N GLN A 98 -11.15 -19.60 26.07
CA GLN A 98 -10.32 -19.88 27.26
C GLN A 98 -8.87 -19.50 26.94
N SER A 99 -8.44 -18.36 27.48
CA SER A 99 -7.04 -18.00 27.77
C SER A 99 -6.30 -19.08 28.60
N PRO A 100 -4.96 -19.05 28.81
CA PRO A 100 -4.05 -17.90 28.71
C PRO A 100 -2.63 -18.11 28.12
N ALA A 101 -2.05 -16.96 27.72
CA ALA A 101 -0.68 -16.46 27.91
C ALA A 101 0.57 -17.31 27.57
N GLY A 102 1.41 -16.74 26.70
CA GLY A 102 2.86 -16.96 26.63
C GLY A 102 3.53 -15.77 25.89
N PRO A 103 4.66 -15.21 26.37
CA PRO A 103 5.27 -14.01 25.80
C PRO A 103 6.40 -14.37 24.83
N GLU A 104 6.28 -14.02 23.54
CA GLU A 104 7.41 -14.14 22.60
C GLU A 104 7.68 -12.82 21.86
N VAL A 105 8.80 -12.22 22.26
CA VAL A 105 9.75 -11.31 21.59
C VAL A 105 9.32 -10.71 20.24
N GLY A 106 9.16 -9.38 20.23
CA GLY A 106 8.66 -8.59 19.11
C GLY A 106 9.69 -8.33 17.99
N VAL A 107 9.39 -8.87 16.81
CA VAL A 107 9.77 -8.30 15.52
C VAL A 107 8.67 -7.29 15.15
N PRO A 108 8.98 -6.02 14.82
CA PRO A 108 7.94 -5.10 14.38
C PRO A 108 7.29 -5.66 13.09
N PRO A 109 5.96 -5.64 12.98
CA PRO A 109 5.26 -6.14 11.79
C PRO A 109 5.76 -5.39 10.54
N ALA A 110 5.76 -6.04 9.37
CA ALA A 110 6.28 -5.46 8.14
C ALA A 110 5.54 -4.13 7.81
N ALA A 111 4.26 -4.05 8.14
CA ALA A 111 3.48 -2.82 8.08
C ALA A 111 4.06 -1.65 8.92
N ALA A 112 4.66 -1.92 10.07
CA ALA A 112 5.31 -0.89 10.89
C ALA A 112 6.65 -0.41 10.28
N VAL A 113 7.36 -1.29 9.57
CA VAL A 113 8.59 -0.94 8.85
C VAL A 113 8.26 -0.05 7.64
N VAL A 114 7.23 -0.40 6.87
CA VAL A 114 6.75 0.41 5.74
C VAL A 114 6.22 1.78 6.23
N ALA A 115 5.44 1.82 7.32
CA ALA A 115 4.96 3.08 7.90
C ALA A 115 6.12 3.98 8.39
N ARG A 116 7.17 3.38 8.96
CA ARG A 116 8.39 4.09 9.35
C ARG A 116 9.14 4.63 8.13
N ALA A 117 9.31 3.81 7.08
CA ALA A 117 9.96 4.23 5.84
C ALA A 117 9.18 5.36 5.17
N ARG A 118 7.85 5.27 5.11
CA ARG A 118 6.96 6.31 4.59
C ARG A 118 7.12 7.64 5.33
N THR A 119 7.15 7.58 6.66
CA THR A 119 7.36 8.76 7.51
C THR A 119 8.74 9.35 7.27
N ALA A 120 9.79 8.52 7.21
CA ALA A 120 11.14 8.98 6.96
C ALA A 120 11.30 9.64 5.59
N VAL A 121 10.67 9.10 4.54
CA VAL A 121 10.67 9.69 3.19
C VAL A 121 9.98 11.05 3.21
N ARG A 122 8.77 11.15 3.77
CA ARG A 122 8.03 12.43 3.87
C ARG A 122 8.78 13.48 4.66
N ASP A 123 9.33 13.12 5.80
CA ASP A 123 10.07 14.05 6.64
C ASP A 123 11.38 14.51 5.97
N THR A 124 12.05 13.60 5.25
CA THR A 124 13.25 13.94 4.49
C THR A 124 12.90 14.93 3.38
N LEU A 125 11.86 14.66 2.60
CA LEU A 125 11.38 15.55 1.54
C LEU A 125 10.98 16.93 2.07
N ALA A 126 10.20 16.96 3.16
CA ALA A 126 9.80 18.21 3.80
C ALA A 126 10.99 19.03 4.31
N SER A 127 12.07 18.38 4.73
CA SER A 127 13.31 19.04 5.15
C SER A 127 14.25 19.43 4.01
N PHE A 128 14.15 18.74 2.86
CA PHE A 128 15.07 18.90 1.73
C PHE A 128 14.56 19.95 0.73
N ASP A 129 13.33 19.80 0.23
CA ASP A 129 12.60 20.86 -0.46
C ASP A 129 11.09 20.60 -0.37
N PRO A 130 10.33 21.43 0.39
CA PRO A 130 8.89 21.24 0.58
C PRO A 130 8.06 21.48 -0.69
N ARG A 131 8.68 21.97 -1.77
CA ARG A 131 8.00 22.23 -3.04
C ARG A 131 7.91 21.02 -3.94
N VAL A 132 8.61 19.92 -3.62
CA VAL A 132 8.63 18.70 -4.43
C VAL A 132 7.31 17.92 -4.24
N PRO A 133 6.44 17.84 -5.27
CA PRO A 133 5.13 17.23 -5.20
C PRO A 133 5.27 15.75 -5.48
N LEU A 134 5.56 14.96 -4.45
CA LEU A 134 5.47 13.51 -4.58
C LEU A 134 4.04 13.08 -4.30
N SER A 135 3.47 12.30 -5.23
CA SER A 135 2.20 11.63 -5.01
C SER A 135 2.32 10.64 -3.86
N ASN A 136 1.19 10.36 -3.19
CA ASN A 136 1.18 9.35 -2.13
C ASN A 136 1.62 7.98 -2.65
N ASP A 137 1.27 7.64 -3.89
CA ASP A 137 1.72 6.43 -4.58
C ASP A 137 3.23 6.38 -4.77
N ALA A 138 3.89 7.49 -5.13
CA ALA A 138 5.34 7.52 -5.26
C ALA A 138 6.03 7.34 -3.91
N VAL A 139 5.51 7.97 -2.86
CA VAL A 139 6.00 7.78 -1.48
C VAL A 139 5.81 6.33 -1.02
N ASP A 140 4.70 5.69 -1.40
CA ASP A 140 4.42 4.29 -1.04
C ASP A 140 5.31 3.30 -1.78
N GLN A 141 5.59 3.55 -3.06
CA GLN A 141 6.55 2.76 -3.84
C GLN A 141 7.96 2.87 -3.25
N ILE A 142 8.39 4.09 -2.88
CA ILE A 142 9.68 4.29 -2.22
C ILE A 142 9.71 3.58 -0.87
N ALA A 143 8.66 3.73 -0.05
CA ALA A 143 8.60 3.11 1.28
C ALA A 143 8.61 1.57 1.20
N ALA A 144 7.91 0.99 0.23
CA ALA A 144 7.93 -0.44 -0.04
C ALA A 144 9.33 -0.92 -0.45
N ALA A 145 9.96 -0.24 -1.42
CA ALA A 145 11.30 -0.58 -1.87
C ALA A 145 12.34 -0.48 -0.72
N LEU A 146 12.23 0.53 0.14
CA LEU A 146 13.10 0.68 1.32
C LEU A 146 12.85 -0.40 2.38
N SER A 147 11.62 -0.91 2.50
CA SER A 147 11.28 -1.96 3.46
C SER A 147 11.80 -3.34 3.08
N GLU A 148 12.06 -3.55 1.79
CA GLU A 148 12.68 -4.78 1.27
C GLU A 148 14.21 -4.76 1.38
N MET A 149 14.81 -3.58 1.61
CA MET A 149 16.25 -3.43 1.78
C MET A 149 16.69 -3.84 3.19
N SER A 150 17.81 -4.56 3.27
CA SER A 150 18.45 -4.88 4.54
C SER A 150 19.04 -3.63 5.20
N GLU A 151 19.28 -3.68 6.52
CA GLU A 151 19.93 -2.56 7.24
C GLU A 151 21.30 -2.17 6.66
N ALA A 152 22.03 -3.13 6.08
CA ALA A 152 23.32 -2.88 5.42
C ALA A 152 23.15 -2.07 4.13
N GLU A 153 22.10 -2.37 3.35
CA GLU A 153 21.77 -1.65 2.12
C GLU A 153 21.17 -0.28 2.42
N LEU A 154 20.35 -0.17 3.47
CA LEU A 154 19.84 1.11 3.98
C LEU A 154 20.95 1.99 4.55
N ALA A 155 22.07 1.41 4.98
CA ALA A 155 23.25 2.16 5.42
C ALA A 155 24.13 2.64 4.24
N ASP A 156 23.93 2.09 3.03
CA ASP A 156 24.66 2.51 1.84
C ASP A 156 23.90 3.61 1.10
N SER A 157 24.26 4.87 1.40
CA SER A 157 23.69 6.05 0.76
C SER A 157 23.89 6.12 -0.76
N ARG A 158 24.85 5.37 -1.34
CA ARG A 158 25.03 5.29 -2.79
C ARG A 158 24.02 4.33 -3.41
N GLN A 159 23.81 3.19 -2.76
CA GLN A 159 22.81 2.22 -3.21
C GLN A 159 21.39 2.80 -3.11
N LEU A 160 21.11 3.55 -2.04
CA LEU A 160 19.88 4.32 -1.89
C LEU A 160 19.70 5.36 -3.00
N ALA A 161 20.76 6.11 -3.35
CA ALA A 161 20.68 7.10 -4.41
C ALA A 161 20.30 6.44 -5.75
N VAL A 162 20.96 5.34 -6.13
CA VAL A 162 20.64 4.62 -7.38
C VAL A 162 19.19 4.13 -7.42
N LEU A 163 18.67 3.65 -6.28
CA LEU A 163 17.29 3.17 -6.19
C LEU A 163 16.26 4.31 -6.30
N LEU A 164 16.58 5.46 -5.70
CA LEU A 164 15.71 6.62 -5.67
C LEU A 164 15.78 7.46 -6.95
N GLU A 165 16.85 7.35 -7.72
CA GLU A 165 17.09 8.09 -8.96
C GLU A 165 15.88 8.11 -9.90
N PRO A 166 15.34 6.95 -10.37
CA PRO A 166 14.22 6.94 -11.30
C PRO A 166 12.89 7.44 -10.72
N LEU A 167 12.80 7.58 -9.40
CA LEU A 167 11.56 7.98 -8.71
C LEU A 167 11.57 9.46 -8.29
N LEU A 168 12.77 10.00 -8.01
CA LEU A 168 12.93 11.33 -7.47
C LEU A 168 13.46 12.34 -8.48
N LEU A 169 14.28 11.95 -9.48
CA LEU A 169 14.85 12.92 -10.42
C LEU A 169 13.78 13.70 -11.18
N ASP A 170 12.77 13.01 -11.70
CA ASP A 170 11.68 13.64 -12.45
C ASP A 170 10.92 14.64 -11.56
N ALA A 171 10.57 14.22 -10.33
CA ALA A 171 9.88 15.07 -9.35
C ALA A 171 10.73 16.28 -8.90
N PHE A 172 12.04 16.11 -8.90
CA PHE A 172 13.02 17.13 -8.56
C PHE A 172 13.22 18.15 -9.68
N HIS A 173 13.36 17.71 -10.93
CA HIS A 173 13.45 18.61 -12.10
C HIS A 173 12.16 19.36 -12.36
N ASP A 174 11.02 18.79 -12.01
CA ASP A 174 9.72 19.47 -12.13
C ASP A 174 9.57 20.65 -11.14
N CYS A 175 10.38 20.71 -10.09
CA CYS A 175 10.19 21.67 -8.97
C CYS A 175 11.41 22.49 -8.60
N GLY A 176 12.59 22.05 -9.01
CA GLY A 176 13.85 22.74 -8.82
C GLY A 176 14.32 23.41 -10.10
N GLU A 177 14.62 24.71 -10.04
CA GLU A 177 15.51 25.34 -11.01
C GLU A 177 16.96 24.99 -10.65
N TRP A 178 17.35 23.72 -10.77
CA TRP A 178 18.75 23.32 -10.60
C TRP A 178 19.27 22.62 -11.84
N ALA A 179 20.58 22.68 -12.04
CA ALA A 179 21.20 22.11 -13.22
C ALA A 179 21.27 20.58 -13.09
N ALA A 180 21.15 19.85 -14.21
CA ALA A 180 21.33 18.39 -14.22
C ALA A 180 22.71 17.93 -13.70
N SER A 181 23.70 18.83 -13.72
CA SER A 181 25.01 18.58 -13.10
C SER A 181 24.96 18.45 -11.57
N GLU A 182 23.89 18.92 -10.93
CA GLU A 182 23.68 18.85 -9.47
C GLU A 182 22.91 17.59 -9.04
N ASP A 183 22.38 16.80 -9.97
CA ASP A 183 21.46 15.69 -9.67
C ASP A 183 22.09 14.64 -8.77
N ALA A 184 23.31 14.20 -9.11
CA ALA A 184 24.03 13.20 -8.34
C ALA A 184 24.32 13.67 -6.90
N ASP A 185 24.71 14.93 -6.72
CA ASP A 185 25.01 15.51 -5.41
C ASP A 185 23.74 15.72 -4.56
N ARG A 186 22.65 16.16 -5.20
CA ARG A 186 21.33 16.35 -4.57
C ARG A 186 20.76 15.02 -4.11
N LEU A 187 20.75 14.04 -4.99
CA LEU A 187 20.22 12.70 -4.73
C LEU A 187 21.06 11.98 -3.66
N HIS A 188 22.38 12.13 -3.70
CA HIS A 188 23.26 11.60 -2.65
C HIS A 188 23.00 12.26 -1.30
N SER A 189 22.83 13.59 -1.27
CA SER A 189 22.52 14.34 -0.04
C SER A 189 21.15 13.95 0.53
N PHE A 190 20.14 13.77 -0.34
CA PHE A 190 18.83 13.27 0.05
C PHE A 190 18.92 11.85 0.64
N SER A 191 19.66 10.96 -0.03
CA SER A 191 19.85 9.57 0.39
C SER A 191 20.60 9.45 1.72
N CYS A 192 21.59 10.32 1.96
CA CYS A 192 22.27 10.43 3.26
C CYS A 192 21.31 10.87 4.37
N ALA A 193 20.47 11.87 4.12
CA ALA A 193 19.49 12.35 5.09
C ALA A 193 18.43 11.28 5.39
N LEU A 194 17.96 10.58 4.36
CA LEU A 194 17.00 9.49 4.47
C LEU A 194 17.58 8.31 5.27
N SER A 195 18.80 7.85 4.93
CA SER A 195 19.50 6.79 5.67
C SER A 195 19.66 7.16 7.15
N GLY A 196 20.02 8.42 7.44
CA GLY A 196 20.11 8.93 8.80
C GLY A 196 18.80 8.81 9.59
N ARG A 197 17.66 9.12 8.97
CA ARG A 197 16.33 9.01 9.60
C ARG A 197 15.83 7.57 9.71
N LEU A 198 16.12 6.74 8.72
CA LEU A 198 15.78 5.31 8.76
C LEU A 198 16.55 4.58 9.87
N ARG A 199 17.79 4.99 10.13
CA ARG A 199 18.64 4.42 11.19
C ARG A 199 18.43 5.09 12.56
N GLY A 200 17.92 6.31 12.59
CA GLY A 200 17.69 7.08 13.81
C GLY A 200 16.24 7.51 13.98
N SER A 201 15.51 6.80 14.84
CA SER A 201 14.53 7.43 15.73
C SER A 201 15.01 7.15 17.16
N PRO A 202 15.27 8.18 18.00
CA PRO A 202 15.40 7.99 19.45
C PRO A 202 14.10 7.45 20.06
#